data_AF-A0A359FW68-F1
#
_entry.id   AF-A0A359FW68-F1
#
_cell.length_a   1.000
_cell.length_b   1.000
_cell.length_c   1.000
_cell.angle_alpha   90.00
_cell.angle_beta   90.00
_cell.angle_gamma   90.00
#
_symmetry.space_group_name_H-M   'P 1'
#
loop_
_entity.id
_entity.type
_entity.pdbx_description
1 polymer ?
#
loop_
_entity_poly.entity_id
_entity_poly.type
_entity_poly.pdbx_seq_one_letter_code
_entity_poly.pdbx_strand_id
1 'polypeptide(L)'
;PQANESGSELVQASREFKQWPLKNWLKAFLATALSWTARYWVVNALIIAFFGIKWLSWDEHILVFGKQLVMWIMMLVSPTPGGTGFAEYVFSSFLGSFIPAGTGIALAFIWRLVSYYPYL
;
A
#
# COMPACT_ATOMS: atom_id res chain seq x y z
N PRO A 1 -23.54 14.04 21.96
CA PRO A 1 -24.42 14.06 20.77
C PRO A 1 -23.89 13.19 19.62
N GLN A 2 -22.70 13.49 19.07
CA GLN A 2 -22.10 12.75 17.94
C GLN A 2 -21.85 11.25 18.21
N ALA A 3 -21.43 10.87 19.41
CA ALA A 3 -21.19 9.46 19.76
C ALA A 3 -22.46 8.59 19.71
N ASN A 4 -23.64 9.17 19.98
CA ASN A 4 -24.91 8.44 19.91
C ASN A 4 -25.36 8.24 18.45
N GLU A 5 -25.10 9.22 17.60
CA GLU A 5 -25.39 9.15 16.16
C GLU A 5 -24.52 8.09 15.48
N SER A 6 -23.20 8.11 15.71
CA SER A 6 -22.29 7.08 15.16
C SER A 6 -22.64 5.67 15.66
N GLY A 7 -23.07 5.53 16.92
CA GLY A 7 -23.54 4.25 17.45
C GLY A 7 -24.81 3.75 16.74
N SER A 8 -25.75 4.65 16.45
CA SER A 8 -26.98 4.32 15.75
C SER A 8 -26.75 3.91 14.28
N GLU A 9 -25.84 4.61 13.59
CA GLU A 9 -25.41 4.28 12.22
C GLU A 9 -24.74 2.90 12.15
N LEU A 10 -23.90 2.58 13.13
CA LEU A 10 -23.21 1.28 13.20
C LEU A 10 -24.22 0.12 13.38
N VAL A 11 -25.23 0.30 14.22
CA VAL A 11 -26.30 -0.68 14.44
C VAL A 11 -27.16 -0.83 13.18
N GLN A 12 -27.45 0.26 12.48
CA GLN A 12 -28.21 0.23 11.23
C GLN A 12 -27.42 -0.48 10.11
N ALA A 13 -26.16 -0.12 9.90
CA ALA A 13 -25.28 -0.74 8.92
C ALA A 13 -25.10 -2.25 9.18
N SER A 14 -25.00 -2.67 10.45
CA SER A 14 -24.93 -4.09 10.82
C SER A 14 -26.19 -4.86 10.41
N ARG A 15 -27.39 -4.27 10.59
CA ARG A 15 -28.65 -4.88 10.16
C ARG A 15 -28.72 -5.00 8.63
N GLU A 16 -28.23 -4.00 7.90
CA GLU A 16 -28.17 -4.00 6.43
C GLU A 16 -27.19 -5.06 5.90
N PHE A 17 -25.97 -5.13 6.45
CA PHE A 17 -24.97 -6.12 6.06
C PHE A 17 -25.40 -7.56 6.36
N LYS A 18 -26.21 -7.78 7.41
CA LYS A 18 -26.77 -9.11 7.71
C LYS A 18 -27.70 -9.62 6.60
N GLN A 19 -28.34 -8.73 5.87
CA GLN A 19 -29.24 -9.08 4.76
C GLN A 19 -28.53 -9.10 3.40
N TRP A 20 -27.22 -8.82 3.35
CA TRP A 20 -26.51 -8.76 2.08
C TRP A 20 -26.37 -10.14 1.43
N PRO A 21 -26.71 -10.25 0.13
CA PRO A 21 -26.41 -11.46 -0.63
C PRO A 21 -24.90 -11.64 -0.77
N LEU A 22 -24.46 -12.88 -0.94
CA LEU A 22 -23.05 -13.28 -1.11
C LEU A 22 -22.34 -12.50 -2.24
N LYS A 23 -23.09 -12.09 -3.28
CA LYS A 23 -22.61 -11.23 -4.36
C LYS A 23 -22.11 -9.86 -3.87
N ASN A 24 -22.79 -9.26 -2.89
CA ASN A 24 -22.38 -7.96 -2.34
C ASN A 24 -21.13 -8.10 -1.47
N TRP A 25 -21.03 -9.20 -0.71
CA TRP A 25 -19.81 -9.54 0.03
C TRP A 25 -18.61 -9.75 -0.91
N LEU A 26 -18.80 -10.45 -2.02
CA LEU A 26 -17.73 -10.63 -3.01
C LEU A 26 -17.30 -9.30 -3.63
N LYS A 27 -18.25 -8.41 -3.97
CA LYS A 27 -17.93 -7.07 -4.48
C LYS A 27 -17.12 -6.26 -3.46
N ALA A 28 -17.52 -6.27 -2.19
CA ALA A 28 -16.81 -5.58 -1.13
C ALA A 28 -15.39 -6.14 -0.95
N PHE A 29 -15.26 -7.46 -0.88
CA PHE A 29 -13.96 -8.13 -0.80
C PHE A 29 -13.06 -7.78 -1.99
N LEU A 30 -13.57 -7.85 -3.22
CA LEU A 30 -12.80 -7.50 -4.42
C LEU A 30 -12.42 -6.02 -4.44
N ALA A 31 -13.33 -5.12 -4.04
CA ALA A 31 -13.01 -3.70 -3.94
C ALA A 31 -11.87 -3.46 -2.93
N THR A 32 -11.90 -4.12 -1.77
CA THR A 32 -10.82 -4.04 -0.79
C THR A 32 -9.52 -4.66 -1.32
N ALA A 33 -9.58 -5.88 -1.86
CA ALA A 33 -8.41 -6.57 -2.40
C ALA A 33 -7.74 -5.77 -3.53
N LEU A 34 -8.52 -5.22 -4.46
CA LEU A 34 -8.01 -4.37 -5.55
C LEU A 34 -7.42 -3.07 -5.01
N SER A 35 -8.09 -2.41 -4.06
CA SER A 35 -7.57 -1.20 -3.42
C SER A 35 -6.21 -1.44 -2.75
N TRP A 36 -6.09 -2.53 -1.99
CA TRP A 36 -4.83 -2.92 -1.34
C TRP A 36 -3.77 -3.31 -2.37
N THR A 37 -4.14 -4.08 -3.39
CA THR A 37 -3.21 -4.45 -4.46
C THR A 37 -2.67 -3.20 -5.16
N ALA A 38 -3.53 -2.24 -5.52
CA ALA A 38 -3.15 -0.99 -6.13
C ALA A 38 -2.19 -0.18 -5.24
N ARG A 39 -2.44 -0.13 -3.93
CA ARG A 39 -1.56 0.54 -2.95
C ARG A 39 -0.13 -0.01 -2.98
N TYR A 40 0.04 -1.34 -3.04
CA TYR A 40 1.37 -1.95 -3.06
C TYR A 40 2.01 -1.97 -4.45
N TRP A 41 1.22 -1.86 -5.52
CA TRP A 41 1.73 -1.77 -6.90
C TRP A 41 2.37 -0.42 -7.22
N VAL A 42 2.16 0.62 -6.41
CA VAL A 42 2.71 1.98 -6.65
C VAL A 42 4.22 1.97 -6.91
N VAL A 43 5.00 1.18 -6.15
CA VAL A 43 6.46 1.11 -6.36
C VAL A 43 6.82 0.50 -7.71
N ASN A 44 6.16 -0.60 -8.07
CA ASN A 44 6.32 -1.23 -9.38
C ASN A 44 6.00 -0.22 -10.50
N ALA A 45 4.90 0.53 -10.37
CA ALA A 45 4.53 1.56 -11.34
C ALA A 45 5.56 2.69 -11.42
N LEU A 46 6.12 3.14 -10.29
CA LEU A 46 7.18 4.14 -10.26
C LEU A 46 8.45 3.66 -10.98
N ILE A 47 8.90 2.43 -10.71
CA ILE A 47 10.07 1.85 -11.37
C ILE A 47 9.84 1.81 -12.89
N ILE A 48 8.68 1.34 -13.34
CA ILE A 48 8.32 1.30 -14.77
C ILE A 48 8.24 2.71 -15.36
N ALA A 49 7.69 3.69 -14.64
CA ALA A 49 7.53 5.05 -15.12
C ALA A 49 8.87 5.76 -15.37
N PHE A 50 9.88 5.50 -14.54
CA PHE A 50 11.20 6.14 -14.66
C PHE A 50 12.21 5.32 -15.48
N PHE A 51 12.14 4.00 -15.47
CA PHE A 51 13.14 3.13 -16.09
C PHE A 51 12.60 2.26 -17.25
N GLY A 52 11.28 2.24 -17.45
CA GLY A 52 10.61 1.53 -18.55
C GLY A 52 10.16 0.11 -18.19
N ILE A 53 9.24 -0.43 -19.00
CA ILE A 53 8.61 -1.75 -18.78
C ILE A 53 9.63 -2.90 -18.84
N LYS A 54 10.71 -2.76 -19.62
CA LYS A 54 11.74 -3.81 -19.77
C LYS A 54 12.75 -3.83 -18.62
N TRP A 55 12.68 -2.87 -17.70
CA TRP A 55 13.63 -2.75 -16.60
C TRP A 55 13.46 -3.87 -15.57
N LEU A 56 12.23 -4.35 -15.41
CA LEU A 56 11.88 -5.37 -14.43
C LEU A 56 11.32 -6.60 -15.15
N SER A 57 11.80 -7.78 -14.75
CA SER A 57 11.30 -9.06 -15.22
C SER A 57 9.96 -9.40 -14.53
N TRP A 58 9.21 -10.35 -15.08
CA TRP A 58 7.89 -10.75 -14.54
C TRP A 58 7.98 -11.27 -13.09
N ASP A 59 9.02 -12.02 -12.76
CA ASP A 59 9.31 -12.50 -11.42
C ASP A 59 9.70 -11.36 -10.48
N GLU A 60 10.48 -10.40 -10.96
CA GLU A 60 10.90 -9.24 -10.21
C GLU A 60 9.73 -8.31 -9.87
N HIS A 61 8.71 -8.20 -10.75
CA HIS A 61 7.47 -7.49 -10.42
C HIS A 61 6.77 -8.06 -9.18
N ILE A 62 6.68 -9.39 -9.11
CA ILE A 62 6.08 -10.09 -7.98
C ILE A 62 6.97 -9.97 -6.73
N LEU A 63 8.29 -10.02 -6.89
CA LEU A 63 9.24 -9.81 -5.79
C LEU A 63 9.14 -8.40 -5.20
N VAL A 64 9.10 -7.36 -6.02
CA VAL A 64 8.91 -5.98 -5.57
C VAL A 64 7.58 -5.82 -4.85
N PHE A 65 6.51 -6.42 -5.36
CA PHE A 65 5.20 -6.42 -4.71
C PHE A 65 5.24 -7.08 -3.32
N GLY A 66 5.85 -8.28 -3.21
CA GLY A 66 6.00 -8.99 -1.94
C GLY A 66 6.86 -8.23 -0.93
N LYS A 67 7.97 -7.64 -1.38
CA LYS A 67 8.82 -6.77 -0.56
C LYS A 67 8.03 -5.57 -0.01
N GLN A 68 7.09 -5.04 -0.79
CA GLN A 68 6.27 -3.92 -0.37
C GLN A 68 5.20 -4.26 0.67
N LEU A 69 4.68 -5.48 0.63
CA LEU A 69 3.85 -6.03 1.71
C LEU A 69 4.65 -6.17 3.01
N VAL A 70 5.84 -6.77 2.93
CA VAL A 70 6.71 -6.98 4.09
C VAL A 70 7.14 -5.66 4.72
N MET A 71 7.53 -4.68 3.89
CA MET A 71 7.87 -3.33 4.35
C MET A 71 6.72 -2.71 5.13
N TRP A 72 5.48 -2.83 4.66
CA TRP A 72 4.30 -2.32 5.35
C TRP A 72 4.07 -2.98 6.71
N ILE A 73 4.21 -4.31 6.78
CA ILE A 73 4.10 -5.05 8.05
C ILE A 73 5.18 -4.59 9.03
N MET A 74 6.42 -4.44 8.56
CA MET A 74 7.53 -3.93 9.38
C MET A 74 7.26 -2.53 9.91
N MET A 75 6.62 -1.66 9.11
CA MET A 75 6.25 -0.31 9.55
C MET A 75 5.14 -0.29 10.61
N LEU A 76 4.22 -1.26 10.60
CA LEU A 76 3.19 -1.40 11.65
C LEU A 76 3.78 -1.85 13.00
N VAL A 77 4.83 -2.67 12.97
CA VAL A 77 5.48 -3.22 14.17
C VAL A 77 6.59 -2.29 14.70
N SER A 78 7.16 -1.45 13.85
CA SER A 78 8.26 -0.55 14.24
C SER A 78 7.78 0.50 15.26
N PRO A 79 8.46 0.62 16.43
CA PRO A 79 8.09 1.57 17.47
C PRO A 79 8.48 3.02 17.16
N THR A 80 9.10 3.32 16.00
CA THR A 80 9.47 4.69 15.60
C THR A 80 8.32 5.35 14.82
N PRO A 81 7.52 6.24 15.44
CA PRO A 81 6.42 6.91 14.77
C PRO A 81 7.01 8.06 13.94
N GLY A 82 7.07 7.89 12.62
CA GLY A 82 7.59 8.92 11.70
C GLY A 82 8.50 8.39 10.59
N GLY A 83 9.05 7.18 10.72
CA GLY A 83 9.50 6.34 9.61
C GLY A 83 10.53 6.89 8.61
N THR A 84 11.14 8.07 8.83
CA THR A 84 12.03 8.70 7.84
C THR A 84 13.29 7.87 7.61
N GLY A 85 14.04 7.52 8.66
CA GLY A 85 15.24 6.68 8.53
C GLY A 85 14.97 5.20 8.26
N PHE A 86 13.93 4.62 8.89
CA PHE A 86 13.62 3.19 8.73
C PHE A 86 13.09 2.86 7.33
N ALA A 87 12.18 3.67 6.77
CA ALA A 87 11.69 3.39 5.42
C ALA A 87 12.78 3.66 4.36
N GLU A 88 13.70 4.60 4.56
CA GLU A 88 14.84 4.81 3.65
C GLU A 88 15.81 3.64 3.68
N TYR A 89 16.14 3.14 4.89
CA TYR A 89 16.99 1.97 5.06
C TYR A 89 16.38 0.73 4.42
N VAL A 90 15.09 0.46 4.66
CA VAL A 90 14.39 -0.70 4.10
C VAL A 90 14.21 -0.51 2.59
N PHE A 91 13.90 0.69 2.08
CA PHE A 91 13.77 0.94 0.64
C PHE A 91 15.11 0.69 -0.06
N SER A 92 16.20 1.23 0.48
CA SER A 92 17.54 1.02 -0.08
C SER A 92 17.97 -0.45 0.00
N SER A 93 17.67 -1.15 1.10
CA SER A 93 18.06 -2.55 1.27
C SER A 93 17.21 -3.52 0.44
N PHE A 94 15.91 -3.26 0.30
CA PHE A 94 14.97 -4.14 -0.39
C PHE A 94 14.85 -3.83 -1.89
N LEU A 95 14.91 -2.55 -2.27
CA LEU A 95 14.71 -2.09 -3.65
C LEU A 95 15.98 -1.59 -4.32
N GLY A 96 17.07 -1.38 -3.57
CA GLY A 96 18.37 -0.96 -4.12
C GLY A 96 18.94 -1.91 -5.17
N SER A 97 18.58 -3.20 -5.14
CA SER A 97 18.97 -4.15 -6.19
C SER A 97 18.18 -4.00 -7.50
N PHE A 98 17.02 -3.33 -7.46
CA PHE A 98 16.12 -3.18 -8.61
C PHE A 98 16.15 -1.78 -9.22
N ILE A 99 16.92 -0.86 -8.66
CA ILE A 99 16.99 0.53 -9.11
C ILE A 99 18.46 0.94 -9.29
N PRO A 100 18.78 1.81 -10.26
CA PRO A 100 20.14 2.31 -10.44
C PRO A 100 20.69 2.98 -9.17
N ALA A 101 21.98 2.78 -8.90
CA ALA A 101 22.66 3.40 -7.77
C ALA A 101 22.49 4.94 -7.80
N GLY A 102 22.19 5.53 -6.64
CA GLY A 102 21.96 6.97 -6.48
C GLY A 102 20.52 7.43 -6.71
N THR A 103 19.63 6.61 -7.28
CA THR A 103 18.22 6.98 -7.52
C THR A 103 17.27 6.63 -6.37
N GLY A 104 17.71 5.79 -5.43
CA GLY A 104 16.86 5.24 -4.36
C GLY A 104 16.25 6.28 -3.42
N ILE A 105 16.99 7.33 -3.09
CA ILE A 105 16.48 8.40 -2.19
C ILE A 105 15.36 9.20 -2.88
N ALA A 106 15.57 9.58 -4.14
CA ALA A 106 14.58 10.33 -4.92
C ALA A 106 13.30 9.51 -5.13
N LEU A 107 13.44 8.22 -5.47
CA LEU A 107 12.29 7.31 -5.62
C LEU A 107 11.56 7.06 -4.31
N ALA A 108 12.28 6.89 -3.20
CA ALA A 108 11.67 6.74 -1.87
C ALA A 108 10.84 7.99 -1.49
N PHE A 109 11.35 9.18 -1.81
CA PHE A 109 10.62 10.43 -1.57
C PHE A 109 9.36 10.55 -2.43
N ILE A 110 9.45 10.27 -3.73
CA ILE A 110 8.29 10.26 -4.64
C ILE A 110 7.27 9.21 -4.20
N TRP A 111 7.73 8.02 -3.83
CA TRP A 111 6.88 6.96 -3.31
C TRP A 111 6.13 7.40 -2.06
N ARG A 112 6.79 8.10 -1.13
CA ARG A 112 6.13 8.67 0.04
C ARG A 112 5.06 9.70 -0.35
N LEU A 113 5.37 10.63 -1.26
CA LEU A 113 4.39 11.62 -1.72
C LEU A 113 3.14 10.95 -2.30
N VAL A 114 3.32 9.98 -3.20
CA VAL A 114 2.21 9.29 -3.86
C VAL A 114 1.45 8.36 -2.91
N SER A 115 2.11 7.76 -1.91
CA SER A 115 1.47 6.77 -1.04
C SER A 115 0.85 7.34 0.22
N TYR A 116 1.32 8.50 0.71
CA TYR A 116 0.84 9.12 1.94
C TYR A 116 -0.15 10.26 1.71
N TYR A 117 0.07 11.14 0.72
CA TYR A 117 -0.77 12.32 0.55
C TYR A 117 -2.19 12.08 0.02
N PRO A 118 -2.48 11.06 -0.81
CA PRO A 118 -3.86 10.82 -1.25
C PRO A 118 -4.80 10.27 -0.16
N TYR A 119 -4.27 9.86 0.98
CA TYR A 119 -5.00 9.17 2.05
C TYR A 119 -5.13 10.00 3.34
N LEU A 120 -4.57 11.21 3.36
CA LEU A 120 -4.82 12.25 4.36
C LEU A 120 -5.97 13.15 3.88
#